data_AF-A0A286KR20-F1
#
_entry.id   AF-A0A286KR20-F1
#
_cell.length_a   1.000
_cell.length_b   1.000
_cell.length_c   1.000
_cell.angle_alpha   90.00
_cell.angle_beta   90.00
_cell.angle_gamma   90.00
#
_symmetry.space_group_name_H-M   'P 1'
#
loop_
_entity.id
_entity.type
_entity.pdbx_description
1 polymer ?
#
loop_
_entity_poly.entity_id
_entity_poly.type
_entity_poly.pdbx_seq_one_letter_code
_entity_poly.pdbx_strand_id
1 'polypeptide(L)'
;PVEDVFSITGRGTVATGRVERGQIKVGEEIEIIGLTEESSKTTVTGVEMFRKLLDFAEAGDNIGALLRGVAREDVNRGQVLAKPGSITPHTKFKAEVYVLSKDEGGRHTPFFTNYRPQFYFRTTDL
;
A
#
# COMPACT_ATOMS: atom_id res chain seq x y z
N PRO A 1 -2.47 2.19 -2.59
CA PRO A 1 -1.71 1.07 -1.97
C PRO A 1 -0.34 0.98 -2.61
N VAL A 2 0.70 0.60 -1.87
CA VAL A 2 2.04 0.42 -2.45
C VAL A 2 2.13 -0.96 -3.10
N GLU A 3 2.40 -0.98 -4.40
CA GLU A 3 2.57 -2.19 -5.23
C GLU A 3 4.05 -2.55 -5.41
N ASP A 4 4.92 -1.55 -5.63
CA ASP A 4 6.36 -1.73 -5.76
C ASP A 4 7.12 -0.44 -5.41
N VAL A 5 8.42 -0.56 -5.09
CA VAL A 5 9.28 0.55 -4.63
C VAL A 5 10.62 0.56 -5.35
N PHE A 6 10.92 1.69 -5.98
CA PHE A 6 12.13 1.93 -6.75
C PHE A 6 12.98 3.01 -6.11
N SER A 7 14.29 2.93 -6.27
CA SER A 7 15.21 4.05 -5.99
C SER A 7 15.71 4.60 -7.31
N ILE A 8 15.47 5.89 -7.54
CA ILE A 8 15.97 6.58 -8.73
C ILE A 8 17.17 7.43 -8.31
N THR A 9 18.34 7.08 -8.84
CA THR A 9 19.60 7.80 -8.57
C THR A 9 19.43 9.30 -8.80
N GLY A 10 19.74 10.10 -7.79
CA GLY A 10 19.66 11.56 -7.85
C GLY A 10 18.24 12.15 -7.73
N ARG A 11 17.17 11.34 -7.66
CA ARG A 11 15.80 11.82 -7.41
C ARG A 11 15.24 11.36 -6.05
N GLY A 12 15.50 10.12 -5.66
CA GLY A 12 15.01 9.52 -4.42
C GLY A 12 14.12 8.30 -4.63
N THR A 13 13.35 7.97 -3.61
CA THR A 13 12.50 6.77 -3.55
C THR A 13 11.14 7.02 -4.18
N VAL A 14 10.74 6.14 -5.08
CA VAL A 14 9.45 6.16 -5.77
C VAL A 14 8.63 4.95 -5.35
N ALA A 15 7.47 5.21 -4.73
CA ALA A 15 6.47 4.18 -4.45
C ALA A 15 5.42 4.18 -5.56
N THR A 16 5.14 3.01 -6.12
CA THR A 16 4.17 2.85 -7.20
C THR A 16 2.89 2.21 -6.72
N GLY A 17 1.79 2.53 -7.40
CA GLY A 17 0.53 1.82 -7.27
C GLY A 17 -0.65 2.61 -7.81
N ARG A 18 -1.83 1.98 -7.75
CA ARG A 18 -3.08 2.66 -8.08
C ARG A 18 -3.58 3.53 -6.93
N VAL A 19 -3.95 4.77 -7.23
CA VAL A 19 -4.69 5.64 -6.30
C VAL A 19 -6.08 5.03 -6.10
N GLU A 20 -6.37 4.54 -4.89
CA GLU A 20 -7.62 3.86 -4.60
C GLU A 20 -8.79 4.84 -4.42
N ARG A 21 -8.56 5.97 -3.75
CA ARG A 21 -9.56 7.00 -3.48
C ARG A 21 -8.90 8.35 -3.23
N GLY A 22 -9.67 9.42 -3.45
CA GLY A 22 -9.21 10.79 -3.23
C GLY A 22 -8.28 11.30 -4.35
N GLN A 23 -7.48 12.29 -4.00
CA GLN A 23 -6.52 12.95 -4.88
C GLN A 23 -5.23 13.21 -4.10
N ILE A 24 -4.09 13.19 -4.79
CA ILE A 24 -2.77 13.58 -4.25
C ILE A 24 -2.14 14.62 -5.17
N LYS A 25 -1.64 15.72 -4.60
CA LYS A 25 -0.92 16.76 -5.34
C LYS A 25 0.56 16.76 -4.98
N VAL A 26 1.39 17.21 -5.91
CA VAL A 26 2.80 17.47 -5.62
C VAL A 26 2.90 18.53 -4.52
N GLY A 27 3.68 18.24 -3.49
CA GLY A 27 3.88 19.08 -2.31
C GLY A 27 3.02 18.70 -1.10
N GLU A 28 2.08 17.76 -1.22
CA GLU A 28 1.25 17.34 -0.09
C GLU A 28 1.98 16.38 0.86
N GLU A 29 1.70 16.51 2.16
CA GLU A 29 2.14 15.59 3.20
C GLU A 29 1.27 14.34 3.21
N ILE A 30 1.91 13.18 3.36
CA ILE A 30 1.27 11.86 3.49
C ILE A 30 1.89 11.08 4.64
N GLU A 31 1.17 10.05 5.09
CA GLU A 31 1.66 9.02 5.98
C GLU A 31 1.88 7.71 5.22
N ILE A 32 3.00 7.03 5.52
CA ILE A 32 3.28 5.65 5.14
C ILE A 32 2.83 4.77 6.30
N ILE A 33 1.86 3.90 6.05
CA ILE A 33 1.12 3.17 7.09
C ILE A 33 1.12 1.67 6.80
N GLY A 34 1.34 0.88 7.85
CA GLY A 34 1.26 -0.59 7.82
C GLY A 34 2.64 -1.26 7.90
N LEU A 35 2.65 -2.55 8.25
CA LEU A 35 3.84 -3.43 8.38
C LEU A 35 4.88 -3.03 9.45
N THR A 36 4.92 -1.78 9.87
CA THR A 36 5.71 -1.25 10.99
C THR A 36 4.80 -0.88 12.17
N GLU A 37 5.36 -0.81 13.38
CA GLU A 37 4.61 -0.39 14.57
C GLU A 37 4.16 1.07 14.49
N GLU A 38 5.03 1.94 14.00
CA GLU A 38 4.76 3.37 13.85
C GLU A 38 4.61 3.75 12.37
N SER A 39 3.69 4.68 12.11
CA SER A 39 3.54 5.31 10.80
C SER A 39 4.52 6.47 10.65
N SER A 40 5.10 6.63 9.46
CA SER A 40 6.03 7.72 9.17
C SER A 40 5.40 8.75 8.24
N LYS A 41 5.83 10.01 8.35
CA LYS A 41 5.35 11.10 7.50
C LYS A 41 6.39 11.47 6.46
N THR A 42 5.93 11.85 5.28
CA THR A 42 6.77 12.42 4.22
C THR A 42 5.96 13.35 3.33
N THR A 43 6.63 14.06 2.43
CA THR A 43 6.02 14.90 1.41
C THR A 43 6.19 14.25 0.05
N VAL A 44 5.12 14.22 -0.75
CA VAL A 44 5.18 13.83 -2.16
C VAL A 44 5.83 14.96 -2.96
N THR A 45 7.00 14.74 -3.55
CA THR A 45 7.73 15.75 -4.32
C THR A 45 7.58 15.63 -5.82
N GLY A 46 6.94 14.56 -6.28
CA GLY A 46 6.64 14.35 -7.68
C GLY A 46 5.60 13.25 -7.85
N VAL A 47 4.77 13.39 -8.86
CA VAL A 47 3.82 12.38 -9.30
C VAL A 47 4.10 12.10 -10.78
N GLU A 48 4.33 10.84 -11.12
CA GLU A 48 4.65 10.44 -12.49
C GLU A 48 3.74 9.30 -12.95
N MET A 49 3.27 9.38 -14.19
CA MET A 49 2.56 8.30 -14.88
C MET A 49 3.19 8.09 -16.25
N PHE A 50 3.71 6.88 -16.52
CA PHE A 50 4.31 6.52 -17.82
C PHE A 50 5.30 7.58 -18.38
N ARG A 51 6.31 7.99 -17.60
CA ARG A 51 7.31 9.02 -17.97
C ARG A 51 6.76 10.43 -18.18
N LYS A 52 5.53 10.69 -17.75
CA LYS A 52 4.93 12.03 -17.74
C LYS A 52 4.80 12.52 -16.31
N LEU A 53 5.30 13.72 -16.05
CA LEU A 53 5.09 14.41 -14.79
C LEU A 53 3.66 14.95 -14.74
N LEU A 54 3.02 14.79 -13.60
CA LEU A 54 1.68 15.29 -13.31
C LEU A 54 1.74 16.21 -12.10
N ASP A 55 0.90 17.25 -12.10
CA ASP A 55 0.74 18.14 -10.94
C ASP A 55 -0.05 17.46 -9.80
N PHE A 56 -0.92 16.52 -10.18
CA PHE A 56 -1.74 15.73 -9.27
C PHE A 56 -2.10 14.37 -9.89
N ALA A 57 -2.60 13.47 -9.06
CA ALA A 57 -3.26 12.24 -9.48
C ALA A 57 -4.53 11.98 -8.68
N GLU A 58 -5.48 11.29 -9.30
CA GLU A 58 -6.79 11.00 -8.72
C GLU A 58 -7.11 9.51 -8.73
N ALA A 59 -8.21 9.13 -8.07
CA ALA A 59 -8.63 7.74 -7.96
C ALA A 59 -8.72 7.05 -9.33
N GLY A 60 -8.05 5.89 -9.46
CA GLY A 60 -7.95 5.13 -10.70
C GLY A 60 -6.61 5.26 -11.42
N ASP A 61 -5.87 6.35 -11.17
CA ASP A 61 -4.56 6.57 -11.77
C ASP A 61 -3.52 5.59 -11.23
N ASN A 62 -2.72 4.99 -12.13
CA ASN A 62 -1.54 4.20 -11.76
C ASN A 62 -0.33 5.12 -11.84
N ILE A 63 0.29 5.42 -10.70
CA ILE A 63 1.35 6.43 -10.60
C ILE A 63 2.57 5.89 -9.88
N GLY A 64 3.69 6.58 -10.06
CA GLY A 64 4.81 6.61 -9.12
C GLY A 64 4.78 7.92 -8.33
N ALA A 65 4.77 7.83 -7.00
CA ALA A 65 4.90 8.96 -6.09
C ALA A 65 6.34 9.03 -5.58
N LEU A 66 7.03 10.15 -5.87
CA LEU A 66 8.37 10.44 -5.36
C LEU A 66 8.27 10.95 -3.92
N LEU A 67 8.98 10.30 -3.00
CA LEU A 67 8.88 10.56 -1.56
C LEU A 67 10.14 11.29 -1.05
N ARG A 68 9.95 12.39 -0.33
CA ARG A 68 11.05 13.19 0.20
C ARG A 68 11.73 12.51 1.38
N GLY A 69 13.04 12.29 1.26
CA GLY A 69 13.88 11.89 2.40
C GLY A 69 13.56 10.51 2.97
N VAL A 70 12.92 9.66 2.16
CA VAL A 70 12.55 8.30 2.55
C VAL A 70 13.51 7.34 1.86
N ALA A 71 14.17 6.46 2.60
CA ALA A 71 15.01 5.42 2.02
C ALA A 71 14.13 4.31 1.41
N ARG A 72 14.68 3.51 0.49
CA ARG A 72 13.91 2.47 -0.18
C ARG A 72 13.42 1.41 0.80
N GLU A 73 14.25 1.09 1.80
CA GLU A 73 13.99 0.12 2.86
C GLU A 73 12.87 0.54 3.82
N ASP A 74 12.59 1.85 3.90
CA ASP A 74 11.55 2.41 4.78
C ASP A 74 10.15 2.35 4.16
N VAL A 75 10.04 1.92 2.90
CA VAL A 75 8.76 1.74 2.20
C VAL A 75 8.71 0.37 1.54
N ASN A 76 7.64 -0.36 1.82
CA ASN A 76 7.48 -1.73 1.39
C ASN A 76 6.14 -1.93 0.70
N ARG A 77 6.11 -2.88 -0.24
CA ARG A 77 4.86 -3.40 -0.79
C ARG A 77 3.95 -3.85 0.36
N GLY A 78 2.67 -3.55 0.23
CA GLY A 78 1.67 -3.86 1.27
C GLY A 78 1.48 -2.74 2.29
N GLN A 79 2.31 -1.70 2.30
CA GLN A 79 1.98 -0.45 2.98
C GLN A 79 1.00 0.40 2.16
N VAL A 80 0.46 1.44 2.77
CA VAL A 80 -0.37 2.43 2.10
C VAL A 80 0.18 3.83 2.32
N LEU A 81 0.14 4.64 1.26
CA LEU A 81 0.30 6.09 1.36
C LEU A 81 -1.07 6.71 1.56
N ALA A 82 -1.27 7.44 2.65
CA ALA A 82 -2.57 8.00 3.00
C ALA A 82 -2.46 9.44 3.50
N LYS A 83 -3.59 10.16 3.44
CA LYS A 83 -3.69 11.47 4.11
C LYS A 83 -3.40 11.29 5.60
N PRO A 84 -2.61 12.17 6.24
CA PRO A 84 -2.28 12.01 7.65
C PRO A 84 -3.51 11.87 8.55
N GLY A 85 -3.49 10.87 9.44
CA GLY A 85 -4.58 10.58 10.38
C GLY A 85 -5.87 10.02 9.75
N SER A 86 -5.89 9.70 8.46
CA SER A 86 -7.10 9.20 7.78
C SER A 86 -7.36 7.70 7.94
N ILE A 87 -6.36 6.93 8.36
CA ILE A 87 -6.44 5.49 8.61
C ILE A 87 -5.41 5.09 9.67
N THR A 88 -5.70 4.07 10.46
CA THR A 88 -4.78 3.48 11.44
C THR A 88 -4.62 1.99 11.18
N PRO A 89 -3.42 1.41 11.41
CA PRO A 89 -3.19 -0.02 11.23
C PRO A 89 -3.82 -0.82 12.38
N HIS A 90 -4.27 -2.05 12.08
CA HIS A 90 -4.89 -2.95 13.05
C HIS A 90 -4.36 -4.38 12.91
N THR A 91 -4.20 -5.08 14.03
CA THR A 91 -3.69 -6.47 14.07
C THR A 91 -4.75 -7.50 14.47
N LYS A 92 -5.90 -7.04 14.97
CA LYS A 92 -7.03 -7.89 15.35
C LYS A 92 -8.31 -7.34 14.74
N PHE A 93 -9.05 -8.21 14.08
CA PHE A 93 -10.33 -7.88 13.47
C PHE A 93 -11.27 -9.09 13.55
N LYS A 94 -12.56 -8.83 13.36
CA LYS A 94 -13.56 -9.88 13.09
C LYS A 94 -13.90 -9.82 11.61
N ALA A 95 -14.09 -10.97 10.99
CA ALA A 95 -14.48 -11.07 9.60
C ALA A 95 -15.51 -12.16 9.41
N GLU A 96 -16.38 -11.96 8.42
CA GLU A 96 -17.19 -13.02 7.83
C GLU A 96 -16.40 -13.61 6.66
N VAL A 97 -16.30 -14.93 6.62
CA VAL A 97 -15.45 -15.63 5.65
C VAL A 97 -16.25 -16.72 4.95
N TYR A 98 -16.17 -16.73 3.62
CA TYR A 98 -16.60 -17.86 2.81
C TYR A 98 -15.42 -18.81 2.59
N VAL A 99 -15.60 -20.08 2.94
CA VAL A 99 -14.57 -21.11 2.74
C VAL A 99 -14.88 -21.84 1.44
N LEU A 100 -13.99 -21.69 0.45
CA LEU A 100 -14.12 -22.37 -0.84
C LEU A 100 -14.23 -23.89 -0.65
N SER A 101 -15.17 -24.49 -1.36
CA SER A 101 -15.30 -25.94 -1.48
C SER A 101 -14.11 -26.54 -2.26
N LYS A 102 -13.96 -27.87 -2.18
CA LYS A 102 -12.95 -28.59 -2.97
C LYS A 102 -13.11 -28.35 -4.47
N ASP A 103 -14.33 -28.29 -4.98
CA ASP A 103 -14.61 -28.16 -6.42
C ASP A 103 -14.30 -26.75 -6.93
N GLU A 104 -14.31 -25.76 -6.03
CA GLU A 104 -13.86 -24.38 -6.30
C GLU A 104 -12.34 -24.21 -6.15
N GLY A 105 -11.58 -25.30 -5.96
CA GLY A 105 -10.14 -25.27 -5.73
C GLY A 105 -9.74 -24.94 -4.29
N GLY A 106 -10.70 -25.01 -3.36
CA GLY A 106 -10.48 -24.81 -1.93
C GLY A 106 -9.83 -26.00 -1.22
N ARG A 107 -9.96 -26.02 0.10
CA ARG A 107 -9.35 -27.07 0.93
C ARG A 107 -10.14 -28.37 0.83
N HIS A 108 -9.40 -29.49 0.84
CA HIS A 108 -10.00 -30.83 0.91
C HIS A 108 -10.36 -31.25 2.34
N THR A 109 -9.75 -30.63 3.34
CA THR A 109 -9.89 -31.00 4.76
C THR A 109 -10.31 -29.81 5.61
N PRO A 110 -11.08 -30.04 6.69
CA PRO A 110 -11.49 -28.99 7.60
C PRO A 110 -10.28 -28.36 8.30
N PHE A 111 -10.48 -27.16 8.86
CA PHE A 111 -9.52 -26.49 9.73
C PHE A 111 -10.21 -26.11 11.04
N PHE A 112 -9.40 -25.87 12.07
CA PHE A 112 -9.86 -25.60 13.43
C PHE A 112 -9.27 -24.28 13.94
N THR A 113 -9.63 -23.92 15.17
CA THR A 113 -9.04 -22.77 15.87
C THR A 113 -7.52 -22.82 15.85
N ASN A 114 -6.88 -21.65 15.74
CA ASN A 114 -5.44 -21.47 15.56
C ASN A 114 -4.89 -21.87 14.19
N TYR A 115 -5.75 -22.09 13.18
CA TYR A 115 -5.29 -22.13 11.79
C TYR A 115 -4.60 -20.81 11.42
N ARG A 116 -3.41 -20.90 10.82
CA ARG A 116 -2.57 -19.76 10.41
C ARG A 116 -2.45 -19.69 8.90
N PRO A 117 -3.52 -19.31 8.17
CA PRO A 117 -3.40 -19.03 6.74
C PRO A 117 -2.68 -17.70 6.52
N GLN A 118 -2.27 -17.46 5.28
CA GLN A 118 -1.92 -16.13 4.83
C GLN A 118 -3.20 -15.36 4.47
N PHE A 119 -3.27 -14.08 4.86
CA PHE A 119 -4.31 -13.14 4.48
C PHE A 119 -3.76 -12.15 3.48
N TYR A 120 -4.50 -11.96 2.39
CA TYR A 120 -4.17 -10.96 1.38
C TYR A 120 -5.10 -9.75 1.54
N PHE A 121 -4.53 -8.59 1.86
CA PHE A 121 -5.25 -7.32 1.95
C PHE A 121 -4.72 -6.38 0.88
N ARG A 122 -5.43 -6.24 -0.23
CA ARG A 122 -4.97 -5.44 -1.38
C ARG A 122 -3.58 -5.91 -1.86
N THR A 123 -2.53 -5.15 -1.57
CA THR A 123 -1.14 -5.45 -1.96
C THR A 123 -0.34 -6.12 -0.85
N THR A 124 -0.90 -6.21 0.35
CA THR A 124 -0.30 -6.82 1.54
C THR A 124 -0.58 -8.32 1.61
N ASP A 125 0.42 -9.10 1.99
CA ASP A 125 0.36 -10.51 2.34
C ASP A 125 0.88 -10.71 3.78
N LEU A 126 0.06 -11.29 4.66
CA LEU A 126 0.36 -11.48 6.10
C LEU A 126 0.08 -12.91 6.56
#